data_AF-A0A1M7FHR3-F1
#
_entry.id   AF-A0A1M7FHR3-F1
#
_cell.length_a   1.000
_cell.length_b   1.000
_cell.length_c   1.000
_cell.angle_alpha   90.00
_cell.angle_beta   90.00
_cell.angle_gamma   90.00
#
_symmetry.space_group_name_H-M   'P 1'
#
loop_
_entity.id
_entity.type
_entity.pdbx_description
1 polymer ?
#
loop_
_entity_poly.entity_id
_entity_poly.type
_entity_poly.pdbx_seq_one_letter_code
_entity_poly.pdbx_strand_id
1 'polypeptide(L)'
;MKFVINVYDHDTSGVDPTDAGDMCRRLQKSLNSRFPNDAFHFNHIDAACSENLTDHDDNLIEQLDQGDLHFPLITVNDEIAADGTLDPERVVIWLEQRM
;
A
#
# COMPACT_ATOMS: atom_id res chain seq x y z
N MET A 1 17.07 0.43 7.63
CA MET A 1 16.02 1.28 8.25
C MET A 1 14.72 0.47 8.28
N LYS A 2 13.74 0.79 9.14
CA LYS A 2 12.46 0.07 9.17
C LYS A 2 11.41 0.88 8.42
N PHE A 3 10.76 0.26 7.44
CA PHE A 3 9.66 0.84 6.67
C PHE A 3 8.40 0.03 6.89
N VAL A 4 7.32 0.69 7.23
CA VAL A 4 5.97 0.13 7.30
C VAL A 4 5.28 0.47 6.00
N ILE A 5 4.74 -0.53 5.32
CA ILE A 5 4.03 -0.38 4.06
C ILE A 5 2.61 -0.85 4.28
N ASN A 6 1.65 0.04 4.16
CA ASN A 6 0.24 -0.33 4.20
C ASN A 6 -0.32 -0.29 2.77
N VAL A 7 -1.04 -1.34 2.40
CA VAL A 7 -1.75 -1.43 1.13
C VAL A 7 -3.23 -1.45 1.45
N TYR A 8 -3.95 -0.41 1.03
CA TYR A 8 -5.39 -0.29 1.16
C TYR A 8 -6.04 -0.76 -0.13
N ASP A 9 -6.96 -1.70 -0.02
CA ASP A 9 -7.75 -2.23 -1.12
C ASP A 9 -9.24 -2.28 -0.72
N HIS A 10 -10.10 -2.50 -1.69
CA HIS A 10 -11.54 -2.69 -1.50
C HIS A 10 -11.95 -4.01 -2.16
N ASP A 11 -12.36 -5.00 -1.35
CA ASP A 11 -12.89 -6.28 -1.83
C ASP A 11 -14.31 -6.11 -2.44
N THR A 12 -14.47 -5.28 -3.48
CA THR A 12 -15.74 -5.15 -4.25
C THR A 12 -15.60 -5.41 -5.73
N SER A 13 -14.40 -5.30 -6.28
CA SER A 13 -14.16 -5.84 -7.60
C SER A 13 -13.91 -7.33 -7.44
N GLY A 14 -14.66 -8.20 -8.12
CA GLY A 14 -14.37 -9.62 -8.26
C GLY A 14 -13.06 -9.90 -9.02
N VAL A 15 -12.03 -9.13 -8.72
CA VAL A 15 -10.63 -9.37 -8.96
C VAL A 15 -10.26 -10.42 -7.92
N ASP A 16 -9.97 -11.61 -8.40
CA ASP A 16 -9.57 -12.74 -7.60
C ASP A 16 -8.65 -12.29 -6.45
N PRO A 17 -8.88 -12.64 -5.17
CA PRO A 17 -8.00 -12.30 -4.03
C PRO A 17 -6.54 -12.77 -4.22
N THR A 18 -6.30 -13.59 -5.24
CA THR A 18 -4.99 -13.91 -5.80
C THR A 18 -4.23 -12.69 -6.33
N ASP A 19 -4.87 -11.62 -6.80
CA ASP A 19 -4.21 -10.43 -7.36
C ASP A 19 -3.63 -9.54 -6.25
N ALA A 20 -4.39 -9.24 -5.18
CA ALA A 20 -3.89 -8.47 -4.02
C ALA A 20 -2.75 -9.16 -3.26
N GLY A 21 -2.86 -10.48 -3.10
CA GLY A 21 -1.77 -11.29 -2.57
C GLY A 21 -0.53 -11.30 -3.48
N ASP A 22 -0.72 -11.38 -4.81
CA ASP A 22 0.38 -11.31 -5.78
C ASP A 22 0.99 -9.91 -5.85
N MET A 23 0.21 -8.85 -5.69
CA MET A 23 0.62 -7.44 -5.62
C MET A 23 1.56 -7.19 -4.44
N CYS A 24 1.13 -7.53 -3.22
CA CYS A 24 1.98 -7.41 -2.03
C CYS A 24 3.28 -8.19 -2.20
N ARG A 25 3.19 -9.40 -2.76
CA ARG A 25 4.36 -10.25 -3.03
C ARG A 25 5.31 -9.64 -4.07
N ARG A 26 4.79 -9.07 -5.17
CA ARG A 26 5.57 -8.41 -6.22
C ARG A 26 6.25 -7.15 -5.69
N LEU A 27 5.51 -6.32 -4.96
CA LEU A 27 6.05 -5.11 -4.33
C LEU A 27 7.14 -5.47 -3.32
N GLN A 28 6.89 -6.44 -2.45
CA GLN A 28 7.89 -6.95 -1.51
C GLN A 28 9.15 -7.47 -2.22
N LYS A 29 8.99 -8.20 -3.32
CA LYS A 29 10.13 -8.69 -4.11
C LYS A 29 10.93 -7.54 -4.74
N SER A 30 10.26 -6.55 -5.32
CA SER A 30 10.92 -5.38 -5.91
C SER A 30 11.69 -4.58 -4.86
N LEU A 31 11.06 -4.29 -3.73
CA LEU A 31 11.68 -3.51 -2.65
C LEU A 31 12.85 -4.25 -2.01
N ASN A 32 12.71 -5.54 -1.69
CA ASN A 32 13.83 -6.34 -1.17
C ASN A 32 14.98 -6.50 -2.18
N SER A 33 14.68 -6.52 -3.49
CA SER A 33 15.71 -6.58 -4.52
C SER A 33 16.47 -5.26 -4.67
N ARG A 34 15.81 -4.12 -4.48
CA ARG A 34 16.40 -2.78 -4.63
C ARG A 34 17.08 -2.31 -3.35
N PHE A 35 16.51 -2.64 -2.19
CA PHE A 35 16.95 -2.20 -0.87
C PHE A 35 17.20 -3.41 0.05
N PRO A 36 18.20 -4.27 -0.24
CA PRO A 36 18.40 -5.52 0.48
C PRO A 36 18.83 -5.36 1.95
N ASN A 37 19.25 -4.16 2.35
CA ASN A 37 19.67 -3.86 3.72
C ASN A 37 18.56 -3.23 4.58
N ASP A 38 17.38 -2.98 4.01
CA ASP A 38 16.25 -2.36 4.68
C ASP A 38 15.19 -3.39 5.06
N ALA A 39 14.47 -3.10 6.15
CA ALA A 39 13.43 -3.98 6.69
C ALA A 39 12.05 -3.41 6.33
N PHE A 40 11.36 -4.08 5.41
CA PHE A 40 10.01 -3.72 4.98
C PHE A 40 8.95 -4.60 5.67
N HIS A 41 7.99 -3.96 6.32
CA HIS A 41 6.85 -4.60 6.99
C HIS A 41 5.59 -4.28 6.20
N PHE A 42 4.95 -5.30 5.64
CA PHE A 42 3.74 -5.14 4.83
C PHE A 42 2.51 -5.43 5.66
N ASN A 43 1.55 -4.51 5.64
CA ASN A 43 0.21 -4.69 6.17
C ASN A 43 -0.78 -4.53 5.02
N HIS A 44 -1.77 -5.40 4.98
CA HIS A 44 -2.89 -5.29 4.07
C HIS A 44 -4.10 -4.80 4.86
N ILE A 45 -4.69 -3.70 4.40
CA ILE A 45 -5.86 -3.07 5.01
C ILE A 45 -7.00 -3.18 4.01
N ASP A 46 -8.02 -3.93 4.37
CA ASP A 46 -9.28 -3.93 3.63
C ASP A 46 -10.10 -2.73 4.07
N ALA A 47 -10.27 -1.74 3.20
CA ALA A 47 -11.02 -0.53 3.49
C ALA A 47 -12.52 -0.81 3.72
N ALA A 48 -13.03 -1.99 3.32
CA ALA A 48 -14.37 -2.43 3.67
C ALA A 48 -14.45 -3.00 5.10
N CYS A 49 -13.32 -3.32 5.73
CA CYS A 49 -13.23 -3.91 7.06
C CYS A 49 -12.76 -2.87 8.09
N SER A 50 -13.63 -2.56 9.05
CA SER A 50 -13.36 -1.54 10.08
C SER A 50 -12.57 -2.05 11.30
N GLU A 51 -11.87 -3.19 11.19
CA GLU A 51 -11.18 -3.80 12.33
C GLU A 51 -9.71 -3.36 12.42
N ASN A 52 -9.30 -2.85 13.59
CA ASN A 52 -7.91 -2.43 13.92
C ASN A 52 -7.34 -1.29 13.06
N LEU A 53 -8.19 -0.41 12.54
CA LEU A 53 -7.79 0.82 11.86
C LEU A 53 -7.32 1.86 12.89
N THR A 54 -6.27 2.59 12.54
CA THR A 54 -5.82 3.78 13.25
C THR A 54 -6.58 5.01 12.76
N ASP A 55 -6.53 6.12 13.52
CA ASP A 55 -7.12 7.40 13.09
C ASP A 55 -6.58 7.87 11.72
N HIS A 56 -5.35 7.48 11.37
CA HIS A 56 -4.76 7.78 10.06
C HIS A 56 -5.39 6.94 8.95
N ASP A 57 -5.57 5.64 9.20
CA ASP A 57 -6.20 4.73 8.25
C ASP A 57 -7.65 5.17 7.96
N ASP A 58 -8.41 5.55 9.00
CA ASP A 58 -9.78 6.06 8.88
C ASP A 58 -9.84 7.32 8.00
N ASN A 59 -8.88 8.24 8.14
CA ASN A 59 -8.83 9.45 7.33
C ASN A 59 -8.48 9.18 5.85
N LEU A 60 -7.65 8.18 5.58
CA LEU A 60 -7.34 7.77 4.20
C LEU A 60 -8.53 7.06 3.56
N ILE A 61 -9.23 6.22 4.31
CA ILE A 61 -10.44 5.53 3.85
C ILE A 61 -11.55 6.55 3.54
N GLU A 62 -11.74 7.58 4.38
CA GLU A 62 -12.70 8.64 4.08
C GLU A 62 -12.38 9.36 2.74
N GLN A 63 -11.10 9.64 2.47
CA GLN A 63 -10.68 10.24 1.19
C GLN A 63 -10.87 9.30 0.00
N LEU A 64 -10.65 8.00 0.19
CA LEU A 64 -10.93 6.96 -0.81
C LEU A 64 -12.43 6.90 -1.12
N ASP A 65 -13.29 6.96 -0.09
CA ASP A 65 -14.74 6.97 -0.24
C ASP A 65 -15.28 8.26 -0.87
N GLN A 66 -14.63 9.40 -0.61
CA GLN A 66 -14.94 10.70 -1.22
C GLN A 66 -14.46 10.79 -2.68
N GLY A 67 -13.62 9.85 -3.13
CA GLY A 67 -13.03 9.83 -4.47
C GLY A 67 -11.86 10.79 -4.67
N ASP A 68 -11.30 11.33 -3.58
CA ASP A 68 -10.08 12.14 -3.60
C ASP A 68 -8.82 11.27 -3.79
N LEU A 69 -8.88 10.03 -3.29
CA LEU A 69 -7.88 8.98 -3.50
C LEU A 69 -8.51 7.80 -4.23
N HIS A 70 -7.66 6.95 -4.81
CA HIS A 70 -8.10 5.79 -5.58
C HIS A 70 -7.49 4.50 -5.06
N PHE A 71 -8.30 3.45 -5.04
CA PHE A 71 -7.81 2.10 -4.81
C PHE A 71 -7.01 1.60 -6.02
N PRO A 72 -5.98 0.78 -5.78
CA PRO A 72 -5.38 0.54 -4.46
C PRO A 72 -4.47 1.70 -4.06
N LEU A 73 -4.42 1.97 -2.75
CA LEU A 73 -3.59 3.00 -2.15
C LEU A 73 -2.43 2.35 -1.40
N ILE A 74 -1.24 2.88 -1.57
CA ILE A 74 -0.02 2.39 -0.91
C ILE A 74 0.59 3.52 -0.11
N THR A 75 0.77 3.30 1.18
CA THR A 75 1.53 4.20 2.06
C THR A 75 2.84 3.57 2.50
N VAL A 76 3.83 4.43 2.76
CA VAL A 76 5.11 4.05 3.35
C VAL A 76 5.34 4.97 4.55
N ASN A 77 5.41 4.41 5.75
CA ASN A 77 5.48 5.14 7.02
C ASN A 77 4.42 6.27 7.10
N ASP A 78 3.15 5.93 6.82
CA ASP A 78 2.00 6.84 6.86
C ASP A 78 2.03 7.99 5.81
N GLU A 79 2.98 7.98 4.87
CA GLU A 79 2.98 8.87 3.71
C GLU A 79 2.46 8.15 2.46
N ILE A 80 1.67 8.84 1.64
CA ILE A 80 1.16 8.30 0.37
C ILE A 80 2.32 8.15 -0.62
N ALA A 81 2.61 6.90 -1.00
CA ALA A 81 3.62 6.55 -1.98
C ALA A 81 3.05 6.36 -3.39
N ALA A 82 1.85 5.78 -3.48
CA ALA A 82 1.12 5.61 -4.73
C ALA A 82 -0.38 5.50 -4.47
N ASP A 83 -1.21 6.05 -5.36
CA ASP A 83 -2.66 5.93 -5.36
C ASP A 83 -3.16 5.49 -6.76
N GLY A 84 -4.24 4.72 -6.80
CA GLY A 84 -4.91 4.29 -8.04
C GLY A 84 -4.07 3.40 -8.95
N THR A 85 -2.96 2.85 -8.47
CA THR A 85 -2.02 2.09 -9.30
C THR A 85 -1.23 1.08 -8.50
N LEU A 86 -0.98 -0.06 -9.14
CA LEU A 86 -0.28 -1.22 -8.56
C LEU A 86 1.15 -1.38 -9.06
N ASP A 87 1.70 -0.34 -9.67
CA ASP A 87 3.03 -0.39 -10.23
C ASP A 87 4.11 -0.33 -9.13
N PRO A 88 4.88 -1.42 -8.89
CA PRO A 88 5.89 -1.42 -7.83
C PRO A 88 7.03 -0.45 -8.07
N GLU A 89 7.33 -0.10 -9.34
CA GLU A 89 8.41 0.83 -9.66
C GLU A 89 8.06 2.24 -9.18
N ARG A 90 6.78 2.62 -9.15
CA ARG A 90 6.36 3.91 -8.57
C ARG A 90 6.75 4.03 -7.10
N VAL A 91 6.50 2.98 -6.31
CA VAL A 91 6.85 2.95 -4.88
C VAL A 91 8.36 2.93 -4.69
N VAL A 92 9.10 2.18 -5.52
CA VAL A 92 10.57 2.17 -5.52
C VAL A 92 11.11 3.58 -5.78
N ILE A 93 10.67 4.23 -6.87
CA ILE A 93 11.11 5.59 -7.23
C ILE A 93 10.78 6.59 -6.12
N TRP A 94 9.59 6.49 -5.52
CA TRP A 94 9.17 7.35 -4.43
C TRP A 94 10.09 7.20 -3.20
N LEU A 95 10.50 5.98 -2.89
CA LEU A 95 11.45 5.67 -1.80
C LEU A 95 12.86 6.18 -2.11
N GLU A 96 13.36 5.96 -3.34
CA GLU A 96 14.69 6.43 -3.76
C GLU A 96 14.85 7.95 -3.62
N GLN A 97 13.76 8.72 -3.78
CA GLN A 97 13.78 10.18 -3.65
C GLN A 97 13.81 10.68 -2.19
N ARG A 98 13.53 9.81 -1.22
CA ARG A 98 13.41 10.14 0.21
C ARG A 98 14.48 9.50 1.09
N MET A 99 15.28 8.60 0.52
CA MET A 99 16.41 7.94 1.18
C MET A 99 17.72 8.72 1.05
#